data_AF-A0A958R4C2-F1
#
_entry.id   AF-A0A958R4C2-F1
#
_cell.length_a   1.000
_cell.length_b   1.000
_cell.length_c   1.000
_cell.angle_alpha   90.00
_cell.angle_beta   90.00
_cell.angle_gamma   90.00
#
_symmetry.space_group_name_H-M   'P 1'
#
loop_
_entity.id
_entity.type
_entity.pdbx_description
1 polymer ?
#
loop_
_entity_poly.entity_id
_entity_poly.type
_entity_poly.pdbx_seq_one_letter_code
_entity_poly.pdbx_strand_id
1 'polypeptide(L)'
;KSDRIQYCLSESELQSCDDFKKNDETKPFVDLHSDGVLCLLRENDSIYVALEYEASVKTKSRYWDKLSDYYKHSSIPAIFYIAKSQDILRVVQSVDREIVKDNGKKFKFYYTELENVLEGSSELTFENLSGRIFKF
;
A
#
# COMPACT_ATOMS: atom_id res chain seq x y z
N LYS A 1 18.02 -6.56 -7.51
CA LYS A 1 17.25 -7.74 -7.95
C LYS A 1 15.82 -7.27 -8.12
N SER A 2 15.17 -7.55 -9.25
CA SER A 2 13.82 -7.03 -9.55
C SER A 2 12.79 -7.91 -8.89
N ASP A 3 11.95 -7.32 -8.05
CA ASP A 3 10.69 -7.95 -7.66
C ASP A 3 9.75 -7.90 -8.88
N ARG A 4 9.04 -8.99 -9.17
CA ARG A 4 8.10 -9.04 -10.30
C ARG A 4 6.68 -9.24 -9.79
N ILE A 5 5.72 -8.51 -10.36
CA ILE A 5 4.30 -8.74 -10.08
C ILE A 5 3.90 -10.10 -10.66
N GLN A 6 3.44 -11.00 -9.80
CA GLN A 6 2.89 -12.30 -10.20
C GLN A 6 1.41 -12.18 -10.56
N TYR A 7 0.63 -11.54 -9.69
CA TYR A 7 -0.77 -11.20 -9.93
C TYR A 7 -1.21 -10.04 -9.01
N CYS A 8 -2.37 -9.47 -9.34
CA CYS A 8 -3.07 -8.45 -8.56
C CYS A 8 -4.48 -8.94 -8.27
N LEU A 9 -4.94 -8.80 -7.02
CA LEU A 9 -6.31 -9.03 -6.61
C LEU A 9 -6.96 -7.68 -6.29
N SER A 10 -8.16 -7.47 -6.81
CA SER A 10 -8.99 -6.31 -6.47
C SER A 10 -9.72 -6.52 -5.14
N GLU A 11 -10.21 -5.42 -4.55
CA GLU A 11 -11.09 -5.46 -3.37
C GLU A 11 -12.25 -6.44 -3.57
N SER A 12 -12.92 -6.42 -4.72
CA SER A 12 -14.08 -7.28 -4.97
C SER A 12 -13.71 -8.76 -4.97
N GLU A 13 -12.55 -9.13 -5.53
CA GLU A 13 -12.03 -10.50 -5.47
C GLU A 13 -11.70 -10.91 -4.03
N LEU A 14 -11.05 -10.03 -3.26
CA LEU A 14 -10.69 -10.25 -1.85
C LEU A 14 -11.93 -10.47 -0.97
N GLN A 15 -12.97 -9.65 -1.16
CA GLN A 15 -14.17 -9.68 -0.31
C GLN A 15 -15.15 -10.79 -0.69
N SER A 16 -15.16 -11.23 -1.95
CA SER A 16 -16.14 -12.22 -2.44
C SER A 16 -15.71 -13.67 -2.22
N CYS A 17 -14.41 -13.95 -2.12
CA CYS A 17 -13.89 -15.31 -2.00
C CYS A 17 -13.59 -15.67 -0.54
N ASP A 18 -14.27 -16.68 0.00
CA ASP A 18 -14.10 -17.12 1.39
C ASP A 18 -12.72 -17.71 1.68
N ASP A 19 -12.01 -18.20 0.67
CA ASP A 19 -10.66 -18.73 0.83
C ASP A 19 -9.67 -17.61 1.22
N PHE A 20 -9.81 -16.40 0.66
CA PHE A 20 -8.98 -15.25 1.05
C PHE A 20 -9.27 -14.77 2.47
N LYS A 21 -10.50 -14.97 2.97
CA LYS A 21 -10.86 -14.61 4.36
C LYS A 21 -10.23 -15.54 5.40
N LYS A 22 -9.86 -16.76 5.00
CA LYS A 22 -9.32 -17.82 5.86
C LYS A 22 -7.82 -18.02 5.71
N ASN A 23 -7.23 -17.56 4.61
CA ASN A 23 -5.80 -17.66 4.35
C ASN A 23 -5.04 -16.59 5.15
N ASP A 24 -4.09 -17.00 5.97
CA ASP A 24 -3.34 -16.12 6.87
C ASP A 24 -2.54 -15.01 6.17
N GLU A 25 -2.13 -15.24 4.92
CA GLU A 25 -1.39 -14.25 4.12
C GLU A 25 -2.32 -13.17 3.58
N THR A 26 -3.54 -13.52 3.16
CA THR A 26 -4.47 -12.58 2.51
C THR A 26 -5.50 -11.98 3.46
N LYS A 27 -5.81 -12.67 4.56
CA LYS A 27 -6.77 -12.24 5.59
C LYS A 27 -6.52 -10.82 6.13
N PRO A 28 -5.28 -10.38 6.44
CA PRO A 28 -5.04 -9.03 6.92
C PRO A 28 -5.54 -7.95 5.95
N PHE A 29 -5.43 -8.19 4.64
CA PHE A 29 -5.86 -7.24 3.62
C PHE A 29 -7.39 -7.21 3.46
N VAL A 30 -8.04 -8.37 3.63
CA VAL A 30 -9.50 -8.47 3.70
C VAL A 30 -10.03 -7.70 4.91
N ASP A 31 -9.47 -7.95 6.10
CA ASP A 31 -9.91 -7.33 7.36
C ASP A 31 -9.76 -5.79 7.30
N LEU A 32 -8.69 -5.31 6.67
CA LEU A 32 -8.43 -3.88 6.47
C LEU A 32 -9.18 -3.26 5.29
N HIS A 33 -9.95 -4.05 4.53
CA HIS A 33 -10.64 -3.60 3.31
C HIS A 33 -9.68 -2.87 2.36
N SER A 34 -8.54 -3.50 2.05
CA SER A 34 -7.57 -2.96 1.11
C SER A 34 -8.18 -2.86 -0.30
N ASP A 35 -7.89 -1.78 -1.02
CA ASP A 35 -8.44 -1.57 -2.37
C ASP A 35 -7.93 -2.64 -3.37
N GLY A 36 -6.75 -3.19 -3.09
CA GLY A 36 -6.21 -4.37 -3.76
C GLY A 36 -4.99 -4.97 -3.05
N VAL A 37 -4.53 -6.11 -3.56
CA VAL A 37 -3.34 -6.81 -3.09
C VAL A 37 -2.47 -7.20 -4.27
N LEU A 38 -1.19 -6.86 -4.22
CA LEU A 38 -0.19 -7.36 -5.16
C LEU A 38 0.54 -8.55 -4.55
N CYS A 39 0.64 -9.64 -5.31
CA CYS A 39 1.56 -10.72 -5.03
C CYS A 39 2.85 -10.49 -5.82
N LEU A 40 3.92 -10.21 -5.10
CA LEU A 40 5.26 -10.01 -5.65
C LEU A 40 6.05 -11.31 -5.54
N LEU A 41 6.64 -11.75 -6.64
CA LEU A 41 7.60 -12.84 -6.63
C LEU A 41 9.00 -12.26 -6.35
N ARG A 42 9.58 -12.65 -5.22
CA ARG A 42 10.97 -12.36 -4.88
C ARG A 42 11.74 -13.66 -4.77
N GLU A 43 12.64 -13.88 -5.72
CA GLU A 43 13.37 -15.15 -5.86
C GLU A 43 12.40 -16.32 -6.05
N ASN A 44 12.10 -17.05 -4.98
CA ASN A 44 11.16 -18.18 -4.96
C ASN A 44 10.00 -18.00 -3.96
N ASP A 45 9.93 -16.85 -3.28
CA ASP A 45 8.92 -16.55 -2.28
C ASP A 45 7.93 -15.51 -2.81
N SER A 46 6.66 -15.72 -2.47
CA SER A 46 5.59 -14.75 -2.71
C SER A 46 5.48 -13.80 -1.53
N ILE A 47 5.45 -12.50 -1.81
CA ILE A 47 5.22 -11.46 -0.82
C ILE A 47 3.96 -10.71 -1.19
N TYR A 48 3.00 -10.65 -0.26
CA TYR A 48 1.77 -9.88 -0.43
C TYR A 48 1.94 -8.48 0.11
N VAL A 49 1.53 -7.49 -0.67
CA VAL A 49 1.56 -6.06 -0.29
C VAL A 49 0.22 -5.43 -0.65
N ALA A 50 -0.19 -4.43 0.14
CA ALA A 50 -1.45 -3.74 -0.12
C ALA A 50 -1.29 -2.74 -1.26
N LEU A 51 -2.36 -2.53 -2.00
CA LEU A 51 -2.50 -1.49 -2.99
C LEU A 51 -3.68 -0.61 -2.60
N GLU A 52 -3.44 0.69 -2.43
CA GLU A 52 -4.44 1.66 -2.02
C GLU A 52 -4.55 2.78 -3.04
N TYR A 53 -5.77 3.23 -3.33
CA TYR A 53 -6.04 4.35 -4.21
C TYR A 53 -6.90 5.40 -3.53
N GLU A 54 -6.46 6.66 -3.59
CA GLU A 54 -7.19 7.79 -3.05
C GLU A 54 -7.51 8.83 -4.13
N ALA A 55 -8.80 8.93 -4.47
CA ALA A 55 -9.29 9.85 -5.48
C ALA A 55 -9.61 11.26 -4.94
N SER A 56 -9.78 11.39 -3.63
CA SER A 56 -10.26 12.62 -2.99
C SER A 56 -9.62 12.86 -1.64
N VAL A 57 -9.45 14.14 -1.26
CA VAL A 57 -8.94 14.50 0.06
C VAL A 57 -9.95 14.10 1.13
N LYS A 58 -9.48 13.36 2.14
CA LYS A 58 -10.24 13.02 3.35
C LYS A 58 -9.73 13.84 4.54
N THR A 59 -10.47 13.78 5.64
CA THR A 59 -10.02 14.41 6.90
C THR A 59 -8.77 13.69 7.43
N LYS A 60 -7.91 14.43 8.15
CA LYS A 60 -6.72 13.85 8.78
C LYS A 60 -7.07 12.65 9.68
N SER A 61 -8.18 12.71 10.42
CA SER A 61 -8.64 11.58 11.25
C SER A 61 -8.85 10.32 10.43
N ARG A 62 -9.50 10.41 9.27
CA ARG A 62 -9.73 9.23 8.41
C ARG A 62 -8.43 8.63 7.88
N TYR A 63 -7.44 9.46 7.55
CA TYR A 63 -6.11 8.97 7.20
C TYR A 63 -5.40 8.35 8.40
N TRP A 64 -5.52 8.96 9.58
CA TRP A 64 -4.90 8.44 10.79
C TRP A 64 -5.41 7.03 11.10
N ASP A 65 -6.72 6.84 11.08
CA ASP A 65 -7.36 5.55 11.34
C ASP A 65 -6.84 4.50 10.35
N LYS A 66 -6.96 4.78 9.04
CA LYS A 66 -6.53 3.85 7.97
C LYS A 66 -5.05 3.48 8.09
N LEU A 67 -4.16 4.48 8.19
CA LEU A 67 -2.72 4.23 8.25
C LEU A 67 -2.32 3.50 9.53
N SER A 68 -2.88 3.90 10.67
CA SER A 68 -2.58 3.28 11.97
C SER A 68 -2.92 1.80 11.96
N ASP A 69 -4.02 1.42 11.32
CA ASP A 69 -4.41 0.01 11.22
C ASP A 69 -3.36 -0.79 10.44
N TYR A 70 -2.87 -0.31 9.29
CA TYR A 70 -1.76 -0.98 8.59
C TYR A 70 -0.49 -1.12 9.44
N TYR A 71 -0.18 -0.14 10.30
CA TYR A 71 0.99 -0.22 11.18
C TYR A 71 0.83 -1.26 12.28
N LYS A 72 -0.40 -1.50 12.78
CA LYS A 72 -0.70 -2.54 13.78
C LYS A 72 -0.53 -3.96 13.21
N HIS A 73 -0.74 -4.16 11.91
CA HIS A 73 -0.60 -5.48 11.27
C HIS A 73 0.84 -5.78 10.84
N SER A 74 1.62 -6.48 11.67
CA SER A 74 3.03 -6.81 11.39
C SER A 74 3.24 -7.70 10.15
N SER A 75 2.23 -8.47 9.76
CA SER A 75 2.27 -9.35 8.58
C SER A 75 2.23 -8.60 7.25
N ILE A 76 1.79 -7.34 7.22
CA ILE A 76 1.77 -6.52 6.01
C ILE A 76 3.10 -5.76 5.91
N PRO A 77 3.99 -6.13 4.96
CA PRO A 77 5.34 -5.60 4.92
C PRO A 77 5.43 -4.24 4.21
N ALA A 78 4.54 -3.97 3.26
CA ALA A 78 4.50 -2.72 2.51
C ALA A 78 3.10 -2.42 1.95
N ILE A 79 2.85 -1.14 1.68
CA ILE A 79 1.65 -0.61 1.07
C ILE A 79 2.05 0.33 -0.07
N PHE A 80 1.61 0.05 -1.28
CA PHE A 80 1.70 0.97 -2.39
C PHE A 80 0.47 1.87 -2.41
N TYR A 81 0.68 3.16 -2.22
CA TYR A 81 -0.39 4.15 -2.08
C TYR A 81 -0.37 5.11 -3.27
N ILE A 82 -1.40 5.01 -4.10
CA ILE A 82 -1.60 5.84 -5.28
C ILE A 82 -2.59 6.94 -4.92
N ALA A 83 -2.26 8.18 -5.23
CA ALA A 83 -3.18 9.29 -5.04
C ALA A 83 -3.45 10.03 -6.34
N LYS A 84 -4.66 10.56 -6.49
CA LYS A 84 -5.04 11.34 -7.67
C LYS A 84 -4.31 12.70 -7.77
N SER A 85 -3.77 13.22 -6.67
CA SER A 85 -3.03 14.48 -6.67
C SER A 85 -1.98 14.59 -5.55
N GLN A 86 -0.98 15.44 -5.77
CA GLN A 86 -0.01 15.84 -4.75
C GLN A 86 -0.64 16.35 -3.45
N ASP A 87 -1.78 17.04 -3.49
CA ASP A 87 -2.40 17.55 -2.27
C ASP A 87 -2.89 16.44 -1.35
N ILE A 88 -3.40 15.35 -1.92
CA ILE A 88 -3.74 14.13 -1.16
C ILE A 88 -2.46 13.54 -0.56
N LEU A 89 -1.39 13.40 -1.36
CA LEU A 89 -0.10 12.87 -0.89
C LEU A 89 0.46 13.68 0.28
N ARG A 90 0.44 15.02 0.19
CA ARG A 90 0.92 15.89 1.28
C ARG A 90 0.19 15.65 2.58
N VAL A 91 -1.14 15.50 2.53
CA VAL A 91 -1.95 15.26 3.73
C VAL A 91 -1.68 13.87 4.30
N VAL A 92 -1.74 12.82 3.47
CA VAL A 92 -1.52 11.44 3.95
C VAL A 92 -0.10 11.24 4.47
N GLN A 93 0.92 11.79 3.80
CA GLN A 93 2.31 11.74 4.25
C GLN A 93 2.54 12.54 5.53
N SER A 94 1.76 13.62 5.77
CA SER A 94 1.83 14.35 7.04
C SER A 94 1.37 13.49 8.20
N VAL A 95 0.33 12.70 8.00
CA VAL A 95 -0.21 11.76 8.98
C VAL A 95 0.73 10.56 9.16
N ASP A 96 1.24 9.98 8.07
CA ASP A 96 2.22 8.88 8.13
C ASP A 96 3.49 9.30 8.91
N ARG A 97 3.97 10.54 8.71
CA ARG A 97 5.10 11.08 9.48
C ARG A 97 4.86 11.10 11.00
N GLU A 98 3.62 11.31 11.43
CA GLU A 98 3.27 11.28 12.85
C GLU A 98 3.26 9.83 13.36
N ILE A 99 2.59 8.92 12.66
CA ILE A 99 2.48 7.50 13.04
C ILE A 99 3.84 6.78 13.06
N VAL A 100 4.71 7.07 12.10
CA VAL A 100 6.04 6.46 11.99
C VAL A 100 6.94 6.80 13.18
N LYS A 101 6.80 8.00 13.77
CA LYS A 101 7.55 8.39 14.98
C LYS A 101 7.20 7.47 16.14
N ASP A 102 5.92 7.13 16.28
CA ASP A 102 5.41 6.25 17.33
C ASP A 102 5.76 4.77 17.09
N ASN A 103 5.99 4.39 15.83
CA ASN A 103 6.27 3.01 15.41
C ASN A 103 7.75 2.70 15.19
N GLY A 104 8.66 3.45 15.82
CA GLY A 104 10.10 3.17 15.77
C GLY A 104 10.72 3.35 14.39
N LYS A 105 10.19 4.29 13.58
CA LYS A 105 10.68 4.59 12.22
C LYS A 105 10.57 3.43 11.23
N LYS A 106 9.56 2.56 11.39
CA LYS A 106 9.19 1.59 10.36
C LYS A 106 8.43 2.33 9.27
N PHE A 107 8.89 2.28 8.02
CA PHE A 107 8.27 2.96 6.89
C PHE A 107 7.59 1.93 5.98
N LYS A 108 6.27 1.80 6.08
CA LYS A 108 5.51 0.80 5.31
C LYS A 108 4.92 1.32 4.01
N PHE A 109 4.57 2.60 3.97
CA PHE A 109 3.89 3.21 2.82
C PHE A 109 4.89 3.73 1.80
N TYR A 110 4.64 3.40 0.54
CA TYR A 110 5.35 3.93 -0.62
C TYR A 110 4.34 4.63 -1.52
N TYR A 111 4.62 5.87 -1.88
CA TYR A 111 3.67 6.80 -2.48
C TYR A 111 3.99 7.06 -3.94
N THR A 112 2.94 7.24 -4.75
CA THR A 112 3.05 7.80 -6.11
C THR A 112 1.76 8.52 -6.50
N GLU A 113 1.82 9.36 -7.53
CA GLU A 113 0.63 9.95 -8.14
C GLU A 113 0.06 9.04 -9.22
N LEU A 114 -1.26 9.12 -9.42
CA LEU A 114 -1.95 8.40 -10.49
C LEU A 114 -1.38 8.75 -11.87
N GLU A 115 -1.00 10.01 -12.10
CA GLU A 115 -0.39 10.44 -13.36
C GLU A 115 0.88 9.64 -13.67
N ASN A 116 1.78 9.45 -12.70
CA ASN A 116 2.98 8.62 -12.86
C ASN A 116 2.67 7.16 -13.21
N VAL A 117 1.52 6.64 -12.75
CA VAL A 117 1.07 5.28 -13.08
C VAL A 117 0.54 5.21 -14.51
N LEU A 118 -0.10 6.28 -14.99
CA LEU A 118 -0.77 6.33 -16.30
C LEU A 118 0.13 6.80 -17.44
N GLU A 119 1.20 7.55 -17.15
CA GLU A 119 2.13 8.09 -18.16
C GLU A 119 2.85 7.00 -18.98
N GLY A 120 2.78 5.72 -18.56
CA GLY A 120 3.35 4.61 -19.31
C GLY A 120 4.87 4.72 -19.43
N SER A 121 5.52 5.37 -18.46
CA SER A 121 6.97 5.37 -18.35
C SER A 121 7.50 3.94 -18.31
N SER A 122 8.73 3.74 -18.78
CA SER A 122 9.37 2.41 -18.77
C SER A 122 9.57 1.83 -17.37
N GLU A 123 9.35 2.63 -16.32
CA GLU A 123 9.58 2.26 -14.92
C GLU A 123 8.54 2.99 -14.04
N LEU A 124 7.76 2.23 -13.26
CA LEU A 124 6.82 2.78 -12.28
C LEU A 124 7.54 2.87 -10.93
N THR A 125 7.52 4.06 -10.33
CA THR A 125 8.25 4.32 -9.08
C THR A 125 7.32 4.73 -7.94
N PHE A 126 7.69 4.28 -6.74
CA PHE A 126 7.07 4.68 -5.49
C PHE A 126 8.14 5.05 -4.48
N GLU A 127 7.90 6.07 -3.64
CA GLU A 127 8.85 6.54 -2.64
C GLU A 127 8.22 6.54 -1.24
N ASN A 128 8.95 6.07 -0.23
CA ASN A 128 8.51 6.17 1.16
C ASN A 128 9.08 7.41 1.87
N LEU A 129 8.62 7.70 3.10
CA LEU A 129 9.09 8.86 3.86
C LEU A 129 10.58 8.83 4.27
N SER A 130 11.28 7.71 4.10
CA SER A 130 12.73 7.63 4.32
C SER A 130 13.55 7.99 3.10
N GLY A 131 12.91 8.28 1.95
CA GLY A 131 13.56 8.48 0.66
C GLY A 131 13.92 7.17 -0.06
N ARG A 132 13.41 6.02 0.42
CA ARG A 132 13.62 4.74 -0.25
C ARG A 132 12.65 4.63 -1.41
N ILE A 133 13.20 4.35 -2.58
CA ILE A 133 12.47 4.18 -3.82
C ILE A 133 12.26 2.70 -4.10
N PHE A 134 11.03 2.33 -4.45
CA PHE A 134 10.64 1.05 -5.03
C PHE A 134 10.33 1.27 -6.52
N LYS A 135 10.82 0.35 -7.36
CA LYS A 135 10.70 0.44 -8.82
C LYS A 135 10.16 -0.88 -9.35
N PHE A 136 9.18 -0.81 -10.24
CA PHE A 136 8.64 -1.94 -10.99
C PHE A 136 9.23 -1.99 -12.40
#